data_AF-A0A843CUQ8-F1
#
_entry.id   AF-A0A843CUQ8-F1
#
_cell.length_a   1.000
_cell.length_b   1.000
_cell.length_c   1.000
_cell.angle_alpha   90.00
_cell.angle_beta   90.00
_cell.angle_gamma   90.00
#
_symmetry.space_group_name_H-M   'P 1'
#
loop_
_entity.id
_entity.type
_entity.pdbx_description
1 polymer ?
#
loop_
_entity_poly.entity_id
_entity_poly.type
_entity_poly.pdbx_seq_one_letter_code
_entity_poly.pdbx_strand_id
1 'polypeptide(L)'
;DDWSIDTSDRNYTEGYTMLDGCYMKDTRILDGDKLVGVNWDAVDDVKSELYLGHGMITSVCFSNEAFNYSNWTLYECRSTSTNHMVQLVGWDDDYPAENFTWIEGDIVHTPEDNGAWLCKNSWGSQTYGYDINGEQYYVNWGVKDENDKATGFFWVSYYDWSVSNMESLTFTDRLANEDGLIYLCYDYLPESLIFTNKDDDPLRTSNVFYTYYGDIDAVSIRTFGYDSDVTVKMYLDPKDSPDSGRLVYEGNLTIPYAGIHVLYLDEHVPVKDGHRVSVVVEEGTSDGKYVYGASAMWGEEKAKSIGNTDYGVGIINEGESYVFSDGEWKDWSAEACRVKEKYPGLELDNFSIKVFEVTKMHEETNHFYNGVLIAIIVLAMISMLFLHRRA
;
A
#
# COMPACT_ATOMS: atom_id res chain seq x y z
N ASP A 1 8.90 -24.29 10.66
CA ASP A 1 8.04 -23.11 10.79
C ASP A 1 6.67 -23.50 10.26
N ASP A 2 5.62 -23.34 11.07
CA ASP A 2 4.26 -23.69 10.63
C ASP A 2 3.60 -22.57 9.82
N TRP A 3 4.30 -21.44 9.64
CA TRP A 3 3.87 -20.24 8.91
C TRP A 3 2.46 -19.78 9.30
N SER A 4 2.00 -20.19 10.48
CA SER A 4 0.71 -19.78 11.01
C SER A 4 0.81 -18.33 11.44
N ILE A 5 -0.22 -17.57 11.12
CA ILE A 5 -0.31 -16.16 11.48
C ILE A 5 -0.92 -16.11 12.87
N ASP A 6 -0.17 -15.53 13.80
CA ASP A 6 -0.69 -15.27 15.14
C ASP A 6 -1.86 -14.29 15.04
N THR A 7 -3.07 -14.80 15.25
CA THR A 7 -4.30 -14.00 15.17
C THR A 7 -4.63 -13.32 16.51
N SER A 8 -3.80 -13.50 17.54
CA SER A 8 -4.08 -13.01 18.89
C SER A 8 -3.94 -11.49 19.05
N ASP A 9 -3.29 -10.79 18.11
CA ASP A 9 -3.07 -9.34 18.16
C ASP A 9 -3.43 -8.64 16.83
N ARG A 10 -4.66 -8.85 16.36
CA ARG A 10 -5.22 -8.14 15.18
C ARG A 10 -5.78 -6.76 15.52
N ASN A 11 -5.63 -6.29 16.75
CA ASN A 11 -6.21 -5.05 17.21
C ASN A 11 -5.17 -3.92 17.18
N TYR A 12 -5.29 -3.02 16.21
CA TYR A 12 -4.36 -1.92 16.00
C TYR A 12 -4.92 -0.62 16.55
N THR A 13 -4.15 0.13 17.33
CA THR A 13 -4.53 1.46 17.84
C THR A 13 -3.81 2.59 17.09
N GLU A 14 -3.43 2.32 15.84
CA GLU A 14 -2.68 3.27 15.02
C GLU A 14 -3.51 4.52 14.72
N GLY A 15 -2.84 5.68 14.75
CA GLY A 15 -3.46 6.98 14.50
C GLY A 15 -3.73 7.28 13.02
N TYR A 16 -3.18 6.47 12.11
CA TYR A 16 -3.31 6.65 10.66
C TYR A 16 -3.25 5.29 9.95
N THR A 17 -3.93 5.17 8.82
CA THR A 17 -3.87 4.03 7.90
C THR A 17 -3.60 4.55 6.49
N MET A 18 -2.98 3.74 5.63
CA MET A 18 -2.85 4.08 4.21
C MET A 18 -4.25 4.13 3.58
N LEU A 19 -4.55 5.23 2.88
CA LEU A 19 -5.79 5.41 2.14
C LEU A 19 -5.61 4.96 0.69
N ASP A 20 -4.60 5.53 0.01
CA ASP A 20 -4.18 5.12 -1.33
C ASP A 20 -2.67 4.87 -1.37
N GLY A 21 -2.28 3.84 -2.10
CA GLY A 21 -0.90 3.56 -2.48
C GLY A 21 -0.84 3.22 -3.97
N CYS A 22 -0.48 4.21 -4.78
CA CYS A 22 -0.63 4.18 -6.23
C CYS A 22 0.72 4.05 -6.93
N TYR A 23 0.84 3.08 -7.84
CA TYR A 23 1.94 3.00 -8.80
C TYR A 23 1.70 4.02 -9.93
N MET A 24 2.61 4.98 -10.02
CA MET A 24 2.56 6.00 -11.06
C MET A 24 3.10 5.44 -12.37
N LYS A 25 2.69 6.07 -13.49
CA LYS A 25 3.29 5.79 -14.80
C LYS A 25 4.79 6.06 -14.75
N ASP A 26 5.57 5.25 -15.46
CA ASP A 26 7.01 5.49 -15.59
C ASP A 26 7.25 6.83 -16.28
N THR A 27 8.05 7.69 -15.65
CA THR A 27 8.46 9.00 -16.19
C THR A 27 9.49 8.85 -17.31
N ARG A 28 10.00 7.65 -17.54
CA ARG A 28 10.90 7.30 -18.62
C ARG A 28 10.15 6.64 -19.76
N ILE A 29 10.61 6.90 -20.98
CA ILE A 29 10.21 6.14 -22.17
C ILE A 29 11.36 5.20 -22.50
N LEU A 30 11.10 3.89 -22.40
CA LEU A 30 12.09 2.85 -22.66
C LEU A 30 11.78 2.11 -23.98
N ASP A 31 12.81 1.85 -24.78
CA ASP A 31 12.79 0.88 -25.89
C ASP A 31 13.65 -0.32 -25.49
N GLY A 32 13.01 -1.38 -24.98
CA GLY A 32 13.69 -2.43 -24.22
C GLY A 32 14.30 -1.84 -22.95
N ASP A 33 15.61 -2.01 -22.76
CA ASP A 33 16.35 -1.46 -21.61
C ASP A 33 16.96 -0.08 -21.88
N LYS A 34 16.67 0.52 -23.04
CA LYS A 34 17.27 1.80 -23.45
C LYS A 34 16.31 2.96 -23.18
N LEU A 35 16.77 3.98 -22.45
CA LEU A 35 16.05 5.25 -22.39
C LEU A 35 16.06 5.93 -23.75
N VAL A 36 14.86 6.29 -24.23
CA VAL A 36 14.66 7.01 -25.49
C VAL A 36 13.91 8.33 -25.33
N GLY A 37 13.49 8.66 -24.10
CA GLY A 37 12.92 9.96 -23.78
C GLY A 37 12.31 10.03 -22.38
N VAL A 38 11.74 11.19 -22.07
CA VAL A 38 10.97 11.45 -20.85
C VAL A 38 9.48 11.42 -21.20
N ASN A 39 8.69 10.76 -20.36
CA ASN A 39 7.24 10.73 -20.43
C ASN A 39 6.68 11.94 -19.68
N TRP A 40 6.46 13.05 -20.39
CA TRP A 40 6.03 14.31 -19.78
C TRP A 40 4.65 14.26 -19.15
N ASP A 41 3.73 13.45 -19.69
CA ASP A 41 2.41 13.26 -19.08
C ASP A 41 2.55 12.60 -17.69
N ALA A 42 3.46 11.64 -17.53
CA ALA A 42 3.74 11.02 -16.23
C ALA A 42 4.48 11.97 -15.27
N VAL A 43 5.36 12.83 -15.79
CA VAL A 43 5.99 13.89 -14.99
C VAL A 43 4.92 14.85 -14.45
N ASP A 44 3.95 15.25 -15.27
CA ASP A 44 2.86 16.12 -14.86
C ASP A 44 1.89 15.43 -13.87
N ASP A 45 1.64 14.13 -14.04
CA ASP A 45 0.91 13.30 -13.06
C ASP A 45 1.61 13.34 -11.68
N VAL A 46 2.93 13.14 -11.63
CA VAL A 46 3.73 13.17 -10.39
C VAL A 46 3.73 14.55 -9.74
N LYS A 47 3.86 15.62 -10.53
CA LYS A 47 3.74 17.00 -10.04
C LYS A 47 2.35 17.27 -9.45
N SER A 48 1.31 16.74 -10.07
CA SER A 48 -0.06 16.89 -9.59
C SER A 48 -0.25 16.23 -8.23
N GLU A 49 0.26 15.01 -8.04
CA GLU A 49 0.23 14.32 -6.74
C GLU A 49 1.01 15.09 -5.65
N LEU A 50 2.21 15.59 -5.97
CA LEU A 50 2.98 16.46 -5.07
C LEU A 50 2.21 17.74 -4.70
N TYR A 51 1.54 18.36 -5.67
CA TYR A 51 0.76 19.59 -5.48
C TYR A 51 -0.47 19.35 -4.58
N LEU A 52 -1.08 18.16 -4.68
CA LEU A 52 -2.16 17.72 -3.79
C LEU A 52 -1.67 17.43 -2.36
N GLY A 53 -0.36 17.40 -2.14
CA GLY A 53 0.26 17.12 -0.84
C GLY A 53 0.36 15.63 -0.55
N HIS A 54 0.24 14.77 -1.57
CA HIS A 54 0.44 13.33 -1.42
C HIS A 54 1.93 13.02 -1.23
N GLY A 55 2.22 11.97 -0.48
CA GLY A 55 3.58 11.50 -0.30
C GLY A 55 4.06 10.86 -1.60
N MET A 56 5.18 11.33 -2.15
CA MET A 56 5.77 10.73 -3.35
C MET A 56 7.11 10.08 -3.03
N ILE A 57 7.33 8.86 -3.51
CA ILE A 57 8.61 8.16 -3.41
C ILE A 57 9.07 7.67 -4.78
N THR A 58 10.38 7.49 -4.95
CA THR A 58 10.96 6.88 -6.15
C THR A 58 12.23 6.14 -5.80
N SER A 59 12.56 5.15 -6.62
CA SER A 59 13.87 4.50 -6.64
C SER A 59 14.83 5.25 -7.57
N VAL A 60 16.10 5.32 -7.17
CA VAL A 60 17.20 5.86 -7.98
C VAL A 60 18.44 4.97 -7.85
N CYS A 61 19.37 5.10 -8.79
CA CYS A 61 20.72 4.60 -8.65
C CYS A 61 21.62 5.74 -8.17
N PHE A 62 21.98 5.70 -6.89
CA PHE A 62 23.00 6.58 -6.37
C PHE A 62 24.39 5.99 -6.68
N SER A 63 25.20 6.76 -7.41
CA SER A 63 26.62 6.48 -7.63
C SER A 63 27.45 7.73 -7.36
N ASN A 64 28.69 7.56 -6.88
CA ASN A 64 29.57 8.71 -6.60
C ASN A 64 29.99 9.44 -7.89
N GLU A 65 30.03 8.73 -9.00
CA GLU A 65 30.40 9.25 -10.31
C GLU A 65 29.30 10.16 -10.88
N ALA A 66 28.04 9.76 -10.73
CA ALA A 66 26.87 10.49 -11.25
C ALA A 66 26.36 11.59 -10.29
N PHE A 67 26.94 11.70 -9.09
CA PHE A 67 26.53 12.67 -8.08
C PHE A 67 27.50 13.86 -7.99
N ASN A 68 26.99 15.06 -8.26
CA ASN A 68 27.75 16.29 -8.09
C ASN A 68 27.55 16.85 -6.66
N TYR A 69 28.57 16.66 -5.82
CA TYR A 69 28.58 17.12 -4.42
C TYR A 69 28.66 18.64 -4.25
N SER A 70 29.01 19.40 -5.29
CA SER A 70 29.04 20.87 -5.20
C SER A 70 27.64 21.45 -5.29
N ASN A 71 26.81 20.87 -6.15
CA ASN A 71 25.44 21.32 -6.40
C ASN A 71 24.38 20.45 -5.71
N TRP A 72 24.77 19.31 -5.14
CA TRP A 72 23.88 18.29 -4.57
C TRP A 72 22.87 17.79 -5.60
N THR A 73 23.38 17.33 -6.73
CA THR A 73 22.58 16.93 -7.88
C THR A 73 22.97 15.53 -8.36
N LEU A 74 21.98 14.70 -8.66
CA LEU A 74 22.12 13.36 -9.22
C LEU A 74 21.63 13.33 -10.67
N TYR A 75 22.46 12.79 -11.56
CA TYR A 75 22.09 12.46 -12.93
C TYR A 75 22.83 11.21 -13.40
N GLU A 76 22.22 10.05 -13.18
CA GLU A 76 22.68 8.78 -13.73
C GLU A 76 22.13 8.61 -15.15
N CYS A 77 23.02 8.57 -16.14
CA CYS A 77 22.66 8.41 -17.55
C CYS A 77 23.06 7.03 -18.10
N ARG A 78 23.52 6.13 -17.23
CA ARG A 78 23.84 4.74 -17.57
C ARG A 78 22.64 3.88 -17.17
N SER A 79 22.38 2.83 -17.95
CA SER A 79 21.36 1.84 -17.60
C SER A 79 21.84 1.01 -16.41
N THR A 80 21.51 1.45 -15.19
CA THR A 80 21.92 0.81 -13.94
C THR A 80 20.70 0.40 -13.12
N SER A 81 20.87 -0.65 -12.32
CA SER A 81 19.85 -1.03 -11.33
C SER A 81 19.80 0.01 -10.21
N THR A 82 18.58 0.33 -9.77
CA THR A 82 18.37 1.18 -8.61
C THR A 82 18.95 0.53 -7.36
N ASN A 83 19.55 1.34 -6.49
CA ASN A 83 20.16 0.88 -5.23
C ASN A 83 19.74 1.74 -4.04
N HIS A 84 18.89 2.75 -4.26
CA HIS A 84 18.47 3.70 -3.26
C HIS A 84 17.04 4.16 -3.51
N MET A 85 16.38 4.66 -2.47
CA MET A 85 14.99 5.11 -2.52
C MET A 85 14.86 6.42 -1.76
N VAL A 86 14.14 7.39 -2.33
CA VAL A 86 14.04 8.76 -1.82
C VAL A 86 12.62 9.28 -1.91
N GLN A 87 12.30 10.25 -1.03
CA GLN A 87 11.01 10.92 -1.06
C GLN A 87 11.10 12.17 -1.95
N LEU A 88 10.18 12.33 -2.89
CA LEU A 88 10.01 13.57 -3.63
C LEU A 88 9.23 14.55 -2.77
N VAL A 89 9.72 15.79 -2.69
CA VAL A 89 9.11 16.85 -1.87
C VAL A 89 8.85 18.14 -2.65
N GLY A 90 9.17 18.15 -3.93
CA GLY A 90 9.01 19.31 -4.79
C GLY A 90 9.71 19.13 -6.13
N TRP A 91 9.67 20.17 -6.95
CA TRP A 91 10.31 20.19 -8.25
C TRP A 91 10.63 21.63 -8.68
N ASP A 92 11.48 21.75 -9.70
CA ASP A 92 11.79 23.00 -10.38
C ASP A 92 12.05 22.71 -11.86
N ASP A 93 11.13 23.19 -12.72
CA ASP A 93 11.19 22.99 -14.18
C ASP A 93 12.36 23.76 -14.83
N ASP A 94 12.82 24.83 -14.19
CA ASP A 94 13.89 25.67 -14.68
C ASP A 94 15.24 25.32 -14.03
N TYR A 95 15.32 24.26 -13.22
CA TYR A 95 16.56 23.87 -12.56
C TYR A 95 17.65 23.56 -13.60
N PRO A 96 18.80 24.27 -13.60
CA PRO A 96 19.72 24.24 -14.73
C PRO A 96 20.38 22.87 -14.96
N ALA A 97 20.34 22.38 -16.20
CA ALA A 97 20.96 21.13 -16.61
C ALA A 97 22.47 21.07 -16.30
N GLU A 98 23.18 22.20 -16.46
CA GLU A 98 24.61 22.29 -16.20
C GLU A 98 25.00 22.01 -14.74
N ASN A 99 24.06 22.12 -13.79
CA ASN A 99 24.35 21.80 -12.40
C ASN A 99 24.61 20.30 -12.20
N PHE A 100 24.06 19.46 -13.07
CA PHE A 100 24.21 18.00 -13.05
C PHE A 100 25.48 17.50 -13.76
N THR A 101 26.24 18.39 -14.42
CA THR A 101 27.35 17.96 -15.28
C THR A 101 28.42 17.19 -14.50
N TRP A 102 28.79 16.02 -15.01
CA TRP A 102 29.91 15.21 -14.51
C TRP A 102 30.71 14.62 -15.67
N ILE A 103 31.91 14.11 -15.39
CA ILE A 103 32.88 13.67 -16.42
C ILE A 103 33.35 12.24 -16.14
N GLU A 104 33.20 11.36 -17.13
CA GLU A 104 33.75 10.00 -17.14
C GLU A 104 34.91 9.91 -18.15
N GLY A 105 36.15 9.96 -17.67
CA GLY A 105 37.32 10.04 -18.55
C GLY A 105 37.30 11.32 -19.40
N ASP A 106 37.11 11.18 -20.71
CA ASP A 106 37.01 12.30 -21.67
C ASP A 106 35.56 12.61 -22.09
N ILE A 107 34.57 11.94 -21.50
CA ILE A 107 33.15 12.08 -21.84
C ILE A 107 32.47 12.98 -20.81
N VAL A 108 31.79 14.02 -21.29
CA VAL A 108 30.99 14.93 -20.46
C VAL A 108 29.53 14.47 -20.50
N HIS A 109 28.94 14.27 -19.33
CA HIS A 109 27.55 13.89 -19.16
C HIS A 109 26.78 15.10 -18.64
N THR A 110 25.67 15.46 -19.29
CA THR A 110 24.78 16.56 -18.89
C THR A 110 23.37 16.19 -19.36
N PRO A 111 22.33 16.42 -18.54
CA PRO A 111 20.94 16.24 -18.97
C PRO A 111 20.63 16.99 -20.27
N GLU A 112 19.65 16.50 -21.02
CA GLU A 112 19.29 17.08 -22.31
C GLU A 112 18.66 18.47 -22.18
N ASP A 113 17.94 18.73 -21.08
CA ASP A 113 17.31 20.01 -20.77
C ASP A 113 17.23 20.23 -19.24
N ASN A 114 16.74 21.39 -18.84
CA ASN A 114 16.47 21.75 -17.46
C ASN A 114 15.33 20.90 -16.86
N GLY A 115 15.24 20.94 -15.54
CA GLY A 115 14.14 20.32 -14.81
C GLY A 115 14.61 19.25 -13.82
N ALA A 116 14.13 19.34 -12.58
CA ALA A 116 14.57 18.48 -11.51
C ALA A 116 13.51 18.23 -10.43
N TRP A 117 13.57 17.06 -9.82
CA TRP A 117 12.90 16.71 -8.57
C TRP A 117 13.75 17.13 -7.38
N LEU A 118 13.14 17.74 -6.37
CA LEU A 118 13.75 17.91 -5.06
C LEU A 118 13.44 16.67 -4.22
N CYS A 119 14.49 15.96 -3.82
CA CYS A 119 14.39 14.70 -3.09
C CYS A 119 14.93 14.84 -1.67
N LYS A 120 14.24 14.23 -0.70
CA LYS A 120 14.69 14.08 0.69
C LYS A 120 15.37 12.73 0.86
N ASN A 121 16.60 12.75 1.36
CA ASN A 121 17.40 11.55 1.60
C ASN A 121 17.24 11.03 3.05
N SER A 122 17.70 9.81 3.31
CA SER A 122 17.65 9.10 4.60
C SER A 122 19.00 8.96 5.30
N TRP A 123 20.04 9.70 4.87
CA TRP A 123 21.40 9.63 5.46
C TRP A 123 21.68 10.67 6.55
N GLY A 124 20.68 11.49 6.88
CA GLY A 124 20.85 12.63 7.77
C GLY A 124 21.54 13.82 7.10
N SER A 125 21.47 14.98 7.74
CA SER A 125 21.91 16.24 7.15
C SER A 125 22.97 16.99 7.96
N GLN A 126 22.91 16.85 9.29
CA GLN A 126 23.77 17.52 10.28
C GLN A 126 24.00 16.62 11.50
N THR A 127 24.33 15.35 11.25
CA THR A 127 24.45 14.31 12.29
C THR A 127 25.84 13.70 12.31
N TYR A 128 26.12 12.80 13.24
CA TYR A 128 27.29 11.95 13.18
C TYR A 128 26.93 10.60 12.56
N GLY A 129 27.69 10.21 11.54
CA GLY A 129 27.67 8.86 10.96
C GLY A 129 28.88 8.04 11.43
N TYR A 130 28.87 6.75 11.11
CA TYR A 130 30.00 5.84 11.36
C TYR A 130 30.42 5.18 10.04
N ASP A 131 31.71 5.05 9.80
CA ASP A 131 32.22 4.32 8.63
C ASP A 131 32.16 2.80 8.86
N ILE A 132 32.60 2.01 7.87
CA ILE A 132 32.61 0.53 7.96
C ILE A 132 33.51 -0.01 9.09
N ASN A 133 34.41 0.82 9.62
CA ASN A 133 35.31 0.48 10.72
C ASN A 133 34.76 0.99 12.07
N GLY A 134 33.61 1.65 12.09
CA GLY A 134 33.01 2.26 13.27
C GLY A 134 33.61 3.62 13.66
N GLU A 135 34.36 4.28 12.77
CA GLU A 135 34.88 5.62 13.01
C GLU A 135 33.81 6.70 12.74
N GLN A 136 33.67 7.61 13.70
CA GLN A 136 32.65 8.65 13.66
C GLN A 136 33.06 9.82 12.76
N TYR A 137 32.16 10.26 11.89
CA TYR A 137 32.34 11.46 11.07
C TYR A 137 31.09 12.35 11.10
N TYR A 138 31.27 13.66 10.92
CA TYR A 138 30.14 14.59 10.86
C TYR A 138 29.57 14.65 9.44
N VAL A 139 28.29 14.39 9.31
CA VAL A 139 27.50 14.45 8.09
C VAL A 139 27.01 15.89 7.92
N ASN A 140 27.39 16.53 6.82
CA ASN A 140 26.90 17.85 6.39
C ASN A 140 26.37 17.71 4.96
N TRP A 141 25.23 17.04 4.82
CA TRP A 141 24.77 16.49 3.54
C TRP A 141 23.52 17.19 3.00
N GLY A 142 23.55 17.52 1.71
CA GLY A 142 22.43 18.11 0.98
C GLY A 142 22.50 19.62 0.82
N VAL A 143 21.58 20.15 0.00
CA VAL A 143 21.42 21.58 -0.29
C VAL A 143 21.31 22.39 1.01
N LYS A 144 21.77 23.63 0.96
CA LYS A 144 21.78 24.54 2.11
C LYS A 144 20.47 25.31 2.23
N ASP A 145 19.99 25.47 3.46
CA ASP A 145 18.90 26.41 3.76
C ASP A 145 19.40 27.87 3.83
N GLU A 146 18.49 28.80 4.12
CA GLU A 146 18.77 30.23 4.27
C GLU A 146 19.80 30.58 5.37
N ASN A 147 20.10 29.64 6.27
CA ASN A 147 21.06 29.78 7.37
C ASN A 147 22.36 28.99 7.11
N ASP A 148 22.63 28.59 5.86
CA ASP A 148 23.80 27.80 5.43
C ASP A 148 23.89 26.39 6.08
N LYS A 149 22.74 25.88 6.50
CA LYS A 149 22.61 24.57 7.15
C LYS A 149 22.25 23.50 6.12
N ALA A 150 22.97 22.37 6.16
CA ALA A 150 22.67 21.25 5.29
C ALA A 150 21.30 20.65 5.64
N THR A 151 20.48 20.43 4.62
CA THR A 151 19.08 20.05 4.80
C THR A 151 18.82 18.55 4.68
N GLY A 152 19.71 17.79 4.03
CA GLY A 152 19.49 16.38 3.71
C GLY A 152 18.78 16.17 2.37
N PHE A 153 18.55 17.24 1.61
CA PHE A 153 17.86 17.21 0.33
C PHE A 153 18.84 17.39 -0.83
N PHE A 154 18.47 16.91 -2.00
CA PHE A 154 19.26 16.98 -3.21
C PHE A 154 18.35 16.96 -4.44
N TRP A 155 18.90 17.34 -5.58
CA TRP A 155 18.16 17.40 -6.83
C TRP A 155 18.41 16.15 -7.67
N VAL A 156 17.37 15.62 -8.30
CA VAL A 156 17.46 14.53 -9.29
C VAL A 156 16.91 15.06 -10.61
N SER A 157 17.66 14.96 -11.70
CA SER A 157 17.19 15.43 -13.00
C SER A 157 15.96 14.64 -13.47
N TYR A 158 15.03 15.29 -14.18
CA TYR A 158 13.93 14.58 -14.88
C TYR A 158 14.43 13.56 -15.90
N TYR A 159 15.66 13.75 -16.37
CA TYR A 159 16.31 12.92 -17.38
C TYR A 159 17.12 11.78 -16.76
N ASP A 160 17.13 11.60 -15.44
CA ASP A 160 17.86 10.51 -14.79
C ASP A 160 17.32 9.14 -15.24
N TRP A 161 18.19 8.31 -15.81
CA TRP A 161 17.84 7.01 -16.39
C TRP A 161 17.45 5.98 -15.34
N SER A 162 17.89 6.16 -14.11
CA SER A 162 17.68 5.21 -13.03
C SER A 162 16.38 5.43 -12.26
N VAL A 163 15.76 6.61 -12.39
CA VAL A 163 14.49 6.94 -11.74
C VAL A 163 13.43 5.91 -12.13
N SER A 164 12.85 5.22 -11.14
CA SER A 164 11.82 4.20 -11.38
C SER A 164 10.92 4.03 -10.16
N ASN A 165 9.88 3.20 -10.29
CA ASN A 165 8.97 2.83 -9.19
C ASN A 165 8.45 4.08 -8.46
N MET A 166 7.92 5.05 -9.22
CA MET A 166 7.29 6.21 -8.61
C MET A 166 5.97 5.78 -7.98
N GLU A 167 5.79 6.10 -6.71
CA GLU A 167 4.59 5.77 -5.96
C GLU A 167 4.03 6.99 -5.24
N SER A 168 2.71 7.16 -5.31
CA SER A 168 1.95 8.15 -4.54
C SER A 168 1.29 7.47 -3.36
N LEU A 169 1.39 8.09 -2.19
CA LEU A 169 0.91 7.58 -0.91
C LEU A 169 0.05 8.63 -0.22
N THR A 170 -1.16 8.24 0.17
CA THR A 170 -2.04 9.04 1.02
C THR A 170 -2.40 8.28 2.29
N PHE A 171 -2.64 9.03 3.35
CA PHE A 171 -2.96 8.47 4.66
C PHE A 171 -4.22 9.13 5.20
N THR A 172 -4.92 8.39 6.05
CA THR A 172 -6.18 8.80 6.67
C THR A 172 -6.20 8.42 8.14
N ASP A 173 -6.78 9.28 8.96
CA ASP A 173 -7.08 9.01 10.37
C ASP A 173 -8.55 8.59 10.58
N ARG A 174 -9.35 8.46 9.50
CA ARG A 174 -10.79 8.14 9.62
C ARG A 174 -11.05 6.75 10.23
N LEU A 175 -10.10 5.82 10.08
CA LEU A 175 -10.16 4.49 10.69
C LEU A 175 -9.42 4.42 12.03
N ALA A 176 -8.77 5.52 12.46
CA ALA A 176 -8.08 5.57 13.73
C ALA A 176 -9.08 5.47 14.87
N ASN A 177 -8.83 4.53 15.79
CA ASN A 177 -9.68 4.28 16.93
C ASN A 177 -8.84 3.93 18.15
N GLU A 178 -9.07 4.60 19.27
CA GLU A 178 -8.41 4.30 20.55
C GLU A 178 -8.76 2.89 21.06
N ASP A 179 -9.96 2.41 20.76
CA ASP A 179 -10.43 1.05 21.09
C ASP A 179 -9.96 0.00 20.07
N GLY A 180 -9.37 0.49 18.97
CA GLY A 180 -8.65 -0.25 17.97
C GLY A 180 -9.41 -0.52 16.66
N LEU A 181 -8.64 -1.03 15.71
CA LEU A 181 -8.98 -1.33 14.34
C LEU A 181 -8.56 -2.76 14.04
N ILE A 182 -9.46 -3.58 13.52
CA ILE A 182 -9.15 -4.93 13.05
C ILE A 182 -9.23 -4.92 11.53
N TYR A 183 -8.14 -5.27 10.85
CA TYR A 183 -8.20 -5.56 9.42
C TYR A 183 -8.16 -7.07 9.17
N LEU A 184 -9.16 -7.56 8.43
CA LEU A 184 -9.23 -8.94 7.97
C LEU A 184 -8.49 -9.03 6.64
N CYS A 185 -7.40 -9.81 6.58
CA CYS A 185 -6.64 -10.05 5.37
C CYS A 185 -6.08 -11.48 5.30
N TYR A 186 -5.87 -11.93 4.07
CA TYR A 186 -5.23 -13.21 3.74
C TYR A 186 -3.93 -13.04 2.95
N ASP A 187 -3.63 -11.83 2.48
CA ASP A 187 -2.44 -11.50 1.70
C ASP A 187 -1.29 -10.99 2.59
N TYR A 188 -0.31 -11.86 2.85
CA TYR A 188 0.85 -11.60 3.71
C TYR A 188 2.20 -11.78 2.98
N LEU A 189 2.18 -12.26 1.75
CA LEU A 189 3.35 -12.46 0.91
C LEU A 189 3.93 -11.09 0.52
N PRO A 190 5.19 -10.78 0.89
CA PRO A 190 5.86 -9.59 0.37
C PRO A 190 6.03 -9.73 -1.14
N GLU A 191 5.61 -8.72 -1.87
CA GLU A 191 5.58 -8.76 -3.33
C GLU A 191 6.95 -8.44 -3.92
N SER A 192 7.46 -9.32 -4.79
CA SER A 192 8.56 -8.98 -5.72
C SER A 192 8.22 -9.24 -7.19
N LEU A 193 7.04 -9.82 -7.43
CA LEU A 193 6.45 -10.08 -8.73
C LEU A 193 4.94 -9.88 -8.64
N ILE A 194 4.31 -9.49 -9.73
CA ILE A 194 2.85 -9.42 -9.83
C ILE A 194 2.38 -10.53 -10.77
N PHE A 195 1.44 -11.37 -10.32
CA PHE A 195 0.68 -12.21 -11.24
C PHE A 195 -0.58 -11.46 -11.65
N THR A 196 -0.80 -11.29 -12.96
CA THR A 196 -2.03 -10.69 -13.50
C THR A 196 -2.60 -11.55 -14.61
N ASN A 197 -3.92 -11.60 -14.71
CA ASN A 197 -4.63 -12.17 -15.85
C ASN A 197 -5.61 -11.13 -16.41
N LYS A 198 -5.73 -11.08 -17.74
CA LYS A 198 -6.61 -10.16 -18.47
C LYS A 198 -7.42 -10.91 -19.51
N ASP A 199 -8.70 -10.60 -19.59
CA ASP A 199 -9.63 -11.24 -20.53
C ASP A 199 -10.66 -10.23 -21.06
N ASP A 200 -11.26 -10.54 -22.21
CA ASP A 200 -12.40 -9.81 -22.74
C ASP A 200 -13.68 -10.19 -21.98
N ASP A 201 -13.76 -11.43 -21.47
CA ASP A 201 -14.87 -11.89 -20.63
C ASP A 201 -14.73 -11.39 -19.18
N PRO A 202 -15.85 -11.21 -18.45
CA PRO A 202 -15.82 -10.71 -17.08
C PRO A 202 -14.96 -11.56 -16.13
N LEU A 203 -14.02 -10.90 -15.46
CA LEU A 203 -13.22 -11.46 -14.37
C LEU A 203 -13.58 -10.77 -13.05
N ARG A 204 -13.67 -11.55 -11.97
CA ARG A 204 -13.87 -11.03 -10.62
C ARG A 204 -13.03 -11.76 -9.61
N THR A 205 -12.68 -11.11 -8.54
CA THR A 205 -12.04 -11.72 -7.38
C THR A 205 -12.88 -11.53 -6.14
N SER A 206 -12.70 -12.42 -5.18
CA SER A 206 -13.32 -12.27 -3.88
C SER A 206 -12.50 -12.89 -2.78
N ASN A 207 -12.54 -12.28 -1.60
CA ASN A 207 -12.16 -12.92 -0.34
C ASN A 207 -13.38 -13.08 0.55
N VAL A 208 -13.43 -14.18 1.31
CA VAL A 208 -14.48 -14.49 2.29
C VAL A 208 -13.85 -14.59 3.68
N PHE A 209 -14.23 -13.68 4.57
CA PHE A 209 -13.70 -13.57 5.92
C PHE A 209 -14.73 -14.03 6.96
N TYR A 210 -14.21 -14.36 8.15
CA TYR A 210 -15.02 -14.45 9.37
C TYR A 210 -14.82 -13.19 10.18
N THR A 211 -15.94 -12.56 10.55
CA THR A 211 -15.93 -11.32 11.34
C THR A 211 -15.65 -11.62 12.80
N TYR A 212 -15.02 -10.66 13.51
CA TYR A 212 -14.71 -10.80 14.93
C TYR A 212 -15.62 -9.89 15.76
N TYR A 213 -15.23 -8.65 15.99
CA TYR A 213 -15.98 -7.73 16.85
C TYR A 213 -15.84 -6.31 16.34
N GLY A 214 -16.91 -5.77 15.78
CA GLY A 214 -16.93 -4.40 15.28
C GLY A 214 -18.03 -4.17 14.24
N ASP A 215 -18.16 -2.93 13.81
CA ASP A 215 -18.86 -2.61 12.58
C ASP A 215 -17.83 -2.51 11.45
N ILE A 216 -18.24 -2.89 10.24
CA ILE A 216 -17.39 -2.71 9.06
C ILE A 216 -17.58 -1.29 8.53
N ASP A 217 -16.49 -0.53 8.46
CA ASP A 217 -16.49 0.88 8.03
C ASP A 217 -15.76 1.10 6.70
N ALA A 218 -14.85 0.19 6.32
CA ALA A 218 -14.14 0.27 5.06
C ALA A 218 -13.74 -1.11 4.50
N VAL A 219 -13.38 -1.13 3.22
CA VAL A 219 -12.69 -2.24 2.57
C VAL A 219 -11.47 -1.72 1.82
N SER A 220 -10.39 -2.50 1.76
CA SER A 220 -9.27 -2.24 0.87
C SER A 220 -9.36 -3.16 -0.34
N ILE A 221 -9.03 -2.64 -1.52
CA ILE A 221 -8.83 -3.43 -2.73
C ILE A 221 -7.50 -3.08 -3.38
N ARG A 222 -7.07 -3.89 -4.36
CA ARG A 222 -5.97 -3.56 -5.25
C ARG A 222 -6.43 -3.55 -6.71
N THR A 223 -5.98 -2.55 -7.47
CA THR A 223 -6.17 -2.41 -8.92
C THR A 223 -4.86 -2.63 -9.67
N PHE A 224 -4.97 -3.04 -10.94
CA PHE A 224 -3.82 -3.40 -11.78
C PHE A 224 -3.73 -2.60 -13.08
N GLY A 225 -4.77 -1.85 -13.43
CA GLY A 225 -4.81 -0.95 -14.58
C GLY A 225 -4.75 0.53 -14.21
N TYR A 226 -4.55 1.35 -15.25
CA TYR A 226 -4.74 2.79 -15.19
C TYR A 226 -6.13 3.14 -15.73
N ASP A 227 -6.71 4.20 -15.16
CA ASP A 227 -8.05 4.67 -15.50
C ASP A 227 -9.08 3.52 -15.47
N SER A 228 -9.00 2.69 -14.43
CA SER A 228 -9.82 1.49 -14.27
C SER A 228 -11.19 1.84 -13.71
N ASP A 229 -12.24 1.29 -14.31
CA ASP A 229 -13.59 1.29 -13.73
C ASP A 229 -13.75 0.06 -12.84
N VAL A 230 -14.03 0.29 -11.55
CA VAL A 230 -14.05 -0.75 -10.53
C VAL A 230 -15.41 -0.81 -9.85
N THR A 231 -15.96 -2.02 -9.77
CA THR A 231 -17.14 -2.32 -8.96
C THR A 231 -16.73 -3.15 -7.76
N VAL A 232 -17.10 -2.68 -6.55
CA VAL A 232 -16.89 -3.41 -5.30
C VAL A 232 -18.23 -3.72 -4.67
N LYS A 233 -18.48 -4.99 -4.34
CA LYS A 233 -19.71 -5.44 -3.67
C LYS A 233 -19.37 -6.21 -2.41
N MET A 234 -20.11 -5.97 -1.34
CA MET A 234 -19.97 -6.71 -0.09
C MET A 234 -21.24 -7.47 0.24
N TYR A 235 -21.10 -8.75 0.61
CA TYR A 235 -22.21 -9.60 1.00
C TYR A 235 -22.00 -10.17 2.40
N LEU A 236 -23.08 -10.22 3.18
CA LEU A 236 -23.10 -10.92 4.47
C LEU A 236 -23.68 -12.32 4.33
N ASP A 237 -23.10 -13.23 5.08
CA ASP A 237 -23.44 -14.64 5.19
C ASP A 237 -23.55 -15.34 3.81
N PRO A 238 -22.53 -15.23 2.93
CA PRO A 238 -22.48 -16.02 1.70
C PRO A 238 -22.56 -17.52 2.04
N LYS A 239 -23.13 -18.30 1.12
CA LYS A 239 -23.29 -19.75 1.25
C LYS A 239 -22.37 -20.48 0.29
N ASP A 240 -22.86 -20.75 -0.91
CA ASP A 240 -22.23 -21.63 -1.92
C ASP A 240 -21.26 -20.88 -2.84
N SER A 241 -21.48 -19.56 -3.02
CA SER A 241 -20.62 -18.66 -3.79
C SER A 241 -20.39 -17.36 -3.03
N PRO A 242 -19.29 -16.62 -3.30
CA PRO A 242 -19.01 -15.36 -2.60
C PRO A 242 -20.08 -14.29 -2.81
N ASP A 243 -20.89 -14.36 -3.87
CA ASP A 243 -21.97 -13.40 -4.17
C ASP A 243 -23.38 -13.91 -3.80
N SER A 244 -23.50 -15.05 -3.11
CA SER A 244 -24.79 -15.65 -2.74
C SER A 244 -25.43 -15.09 -1.45
N GLY A 245 -24.70 -14.23 -0.73
CA GLY A 245 -25.13 -13.64 0.54
C GLY A 245 -26.13 -12.49 0.36
N ARG A 246 -26.43 -11.81 1.47
CA ARG A 246 -27.18 -10.55 1.42
C ARG A 246 -26.24 -9.41 1.05
N LEU A 247 -26.48 -8.77 -0.09
CA LEU A 247 -25.78 -7.55 -0.49
C LEU A 247 -25.99 -6.46 0.57
N VAL A 248 -24.89 -5.88 1.06
CA VAL A 248 -24.89 -4.81 2.08
C VAL A 248 -24.17 -3.56 1.63
N TYR A 249 -23.34 -3.63 0.59
CA TYR A 249 -22.65 -2.48 0.02
C TYR A 249 -22.38 -2.72 -1.47
N GLU A 250 -22.48 -1.67 -2.27
CA GLU A 250 -22.08 -1.63 -3.68
C GLU A 250 -21.50 -0.25 -3.99
N GLY A 251 -20.22 -0.22 -4.38
CA GLY A 251 -19.50 0.97 -4.80
C GLY A 251 -19.02 0.85 -6.23
N ASN A 252 -19.07 1.96 -6.98
CA ASN A 252 -18.52 2.08 -8.32
C ASN A 252 -17.54 3.24 -8.34
N LEU A 253 -16.33 3.02 -8.85
CA LEU A 253 -15.23 3.98 -8.82
C LEU A 253 -14.52 3.98 -10.16
N THR A 254 -13.98 5.14 -10.53
CA THR A 254 -12.96 5.23 -11.57
C THR A 254 -11.65 5.57 -10.88
N ILE A 255 -10.65 4.68 -11.01
CA ILE A 255 -9.38 4.74 -10.31
C ILE A 255 -8.28 5.07 -11.34
N PRO A 256 -7.60 6.22 -11.21
CA PRO A 256 -6.65 6.67 -12.24
C PRO A 256 -5.36 5.86 -12.27
N TYR A 257 -4.90 5.34 -11.12
CA TYR A 257 -3.62 4.64 -10.98
C TYR A 257 -3.82 3.25 -10.39
N ALA A 258 -3.04 2.28 -10.88
CA ALA A 258 -2.99 0.96 -10.28
C ALA A 258 -2.43 1.07 -8.85
N GLY A 259 -2.95 0.32 -7.90
CA GLY A 259 -2.53 0.50 -6.52
C GLY A 259 -3.45 -0.14 -5.51
N ILE A 260 -3.21 0.18 -4.24
CA ILE A 260 -4.07 -0.18 -3.11
C ILE A 260 -4.98 1.00 -2.80
N HIS A 261 -6.27 0.74 -2.60
CA HIS A 261 -7.29 1.76 -2.35
C HIS A 261 -8.19 1.33 -1.20
N VAL A 262 -8.40 2.23 -0.23
CA VAL A 262 -9.35 2.05 0.86
C VAL A 262 -10.66 2.80 0.53
N LEU A 263 -11.74 2.03 0.46
CA LEU A 263 -13.09 2.50 0.22
C LEU A 263 -13.85 2.54 1.52
N TYR A 264 -14.32 3.72 1.91
CA TYR A 264 -15.27 3.85 3.00
C TYR A 264 -16.66 3.41 2.57
N LEU A 265 -17.35 2.71 3.46
CA LEU A 265 -18.76 2.42 3.28
C LEU A 265 -19.59 3.68 3.57
N ASP A 266 -20.70 3.84 2.84
CA ASP A 266 -21.64 4.95 3.04
C ASP A 266 -22.29 4.90 4.44
N GLU A 267 -22.59 3.67 4.89
CA GLU A 267 -23.12 3.37 6.22
C GLU A 267 -22.32 2.21 6.82
N HIS A 268 -22.06 2.29 8.13
CA HIS A 268 -21.42 1.19 8.86
C HIS A 268 -22.26 -0.08 8.75
N VAL A 269 -21.61 -1.22 8.53
CA VAL A 269 -22.30 -2.51 8.45
C VAL A 269 -22.12 -3.25 9.77
N PRO A 270 -23.18 -3.36 10.60
CA PRO A 270 -23.07 -4.05 11.87
C PRO A 270 -22.93 -5.55 11.65
N VAL A 271 -21.86 -6.12 12.19
CA VAL A 271 -21.59 -7.56 12.15
C VAL A 271 -21.38 -8.10 13.56
N LYS A 272 -21.62 -9.40 13.74
CA LYS A 272 -21.34 -10.10 14.99
C LYS A 272 -20.22 -11.09 14.76
N ASP A 273 -19.55 -11.48 15.84
CA ASP A 273 -18.54 -12.54 15.82
C ASP A 273 -19.03 -13.80 15.10
N GLY A 274 -18.17 -14.30 14.21
CA GLY A 274 -18.36 -15.53 13.45
C GLY A 274 -19.28 -15.43 12.22
N HIS A 275 -19.82 -14.26 11.88
CA HIS A 275 -20.51 -14.08 10.60
C HIS A 275 -19.52 -14.15 9.43
N ARG A 276 -20.01 -14.57 8.25
CA ARG A 276 -19.19 -14.56 7.03
C ARG A 276 -19.41 -13.24 6.30
N VAL A 277 -18.35 -12.62 5.83
CA VAL A 277 -18.42 -11.46 4.93
C VAL A 277 -17.59 -11.75 3.69
N SER A 278 -18.14 -11.49 2.51
CA SER A 278 -17.40 -11.55 1.26
C SER A 278 -17.33 -10.19 0.61
N VAL A 279 -16.18 -9.88 0.05
CA VAL A 279 -15.96 -8.69 -0.78
C VAL A 279 -15.64 -9.18 -2.18
N VAL A 280 -16.40 -8.73 -3.17
CA VAL A 280 -16.28 -9.07 -4.59
C VAL A 280 -15.80 -7.83 -5.33
N VAL A 281 -14.76 -7.99 -6.15
CA VAL A 281 -14.15 -6.91 -6.94
C VAL A 281 -14.19 -7.29 -8.42
N GLU A 282 -14.65 -6.37 -9.26
CA GLU A 282 -14.57 -6.43 -10.71
C GLU A 282 -13.83 -5.18 -11.19
N GLU A 283 -12.71 -5.36 -11.87
CA GLU A 283 -11.91 -4.27 -12.45
C GLU A 283 -11.98 -4.36 -13.98
N GLY A 284 -12.51 -3.30 -14.61
CA GLY A 284 -12.44 -3.07 -16.04
C GLY A 284 -11.34 -2.04 -16.35
N THR A 285 -10.43 -2.37 -17.27
CA THR A 285 -9.34 -1.48 -17.69
C THR A 285 -9.75 -0.64 -18.90
N SER A 286 -9.08 0.50 -19.09
CA SER A 286 -9.36 1.48 -20.16
C SER A 286 -9.30 0.93 -21.61
N ASP A 287 -8.68 -0.23 -21.82
CA ASP A 287 -8.69 -0.96 -23.09
C ASP A 287 -9.95 -1.84 -23.31
N GLY A 288 -10.91 -1.79 -22.38
CA GLY A 288 -12.19 -2.51 -22.43
C GLY A 288 -12.13 -3.96 -21.92
N LYS A 289 -11.03 -4.35 -21.26
CA LYS A 289 -10.83 -5.70 -20.72
C LYS A 289 -11.09 -5.77 -19.23
N TYR A 290 -11.23 -6.98 -18.71
CA TYR A 290 -11.25 -7.24 -17.27
C TYR A 290 -9.89 -7.75 -16.81
N VAL A 291 -9.49 -7.38 -15.59
CA VAL A 291 -8.22 -7.79 -15.00
C VAL A 291 -8.41 -8.28 -13.57
N TYR A 292 -7.59 -9.24 -13.18
CA TYR A 292 -7.29 -9.46 -11.76
C TYR A 292 -5.81 -9.79 -11.59
N GLY A 293 -5.33 -9.70 -10.35
CA GLY A 293 -4.00 -10.15 -10.00
C GLY A 293 -3.87 -10.56 -8.53
N ALA A 294 -2.75 -11.17 -8.23
CA ALA A 294 -2.34 -11.59 -6.89
C ALA A 294 -0.85 -11.33 -6.69
N SER A 295 -0.45 -11.06 -5.44
CA SER A 295 0.95 -10.95 -5.06
C SER A 295 1.69 -12.25 -5.39
N ALA A 296 2.90 -12.12 -5.92
CA ALA A 296 3.72 -13.24 -6.29
C ALA A 296 5.18 -13.05 -5.89
N MET A 297 5.87 -14.18 -5.71
CA MET A 297 7.29 -14.21 -5.38
C MET A 297 7.92 -15.51 -5.90
N TRP A 298 9.24 -15.56 -6.02
CA TRP A 298 9.91 -16.84 -6.23
C TRP A 298 9.93 -17.67 -4.94
N GLY A 299 9.53 -18.94 -5.05
CA GLY A 299 9.72 -19.92 -3.98
C GLY A 299 11.19 -20.29 -3.80
N GLU A 300 11.52 -20.89 -2.66
CA GLU A 300 12.90 -21.09 -2.19
C GLU A 300 13.84 -21.74 -3.23
N GLU A 301 13.43 -22.85 -3.85
CA GLU A 301 14.27 -23.55 -4.83
C GLU A 301 14.56 -22.68 -6.06
N LYS A 302 13.53 -21.98 -6.55
CA LYS A 302 13.65 -21.11 -7.71
C LYS A 302 14.50 -19.89 -7.40
N ALA A 303 14.26 -19.24 -6.26
CA ALA A 303 15.05 -18.11 -5.77
C ALA A 303 16.54 -18.46 -5.68
N LYS A 304 16.88 -19.59 -5.04
CA LYS A 304 18.26 -20.08 -4.96
C LYS A 304 18.87 -20.35 -6.35
N SER A 305 18.09 -20.91 -7.29
CA SER A 305 18.58 -21.24 -8.63
C SER A 305 18.99 -20.00 -9.44
N ILE A 306 18.42 -18.84 -9.13
CA ILE A 306 18.73 -17.56 -9.80
C ILE A 306 19.62 -16.64 -8.95
N GLY A 307 20.09 -17.13 -7.80
CA GLY A 307 21.00 -16.37 -6.93
C GLY A 307 20.32 -15.35 -6.01
N ASN A 308 18.98 -15.39 -5.87
CA ASN A 308 18.28 -14.58 -4.90
C ASN A 308 18.49 -15.12 -3.49
N THR A 309 18.61 -14.21 -2.52
CA THR A 309 18.74 -14.55 -1.09
C THR A 309 17.40 -14.54 -0.36
N ASP A 310 16.39 -13.91 -0.96
CA ASP A 310 15.02 -13.78 -0.50
C ASP A 310 14.09 -14.70 -1.32
N TYR A 311 13.04 -15.20 -0.67
CA TYR A 311 12.03 -16.05 -1.28
C TYR A 311 10.71 -15.92 -0.52
N GLY A 312 9.63 -16.31 -1.19
CA GLY A 312 8.28 -16.31 -0.65
C GLY A 312 7.77 -17.71 -0.34
N VAL A 313 6.77 -17.79 0.53
CA VAL A 313 5.96 -18.99 0.77
C VAL A 313 4.51 -18.53 0.81
N GLY A 314 3.74 -18.82 -0.23
CA GLY A 314 2.34 -18.42 -0.32
C GLY A 314 1.42 -19.47 0.29
N ILE A 315 0.50 -19.05 1.17
CA ILE A 315 -0.45 -19.92 1.85
C ILE A 315 -1.86 -19.49 1.49
N ILE A 316 -2.51 -20.27 0.63
CA ILE A 316 -3.87 -20.03 0.15
C ILE A 316 -4.74 -21.19 0.63
N ASN A 317 -5.62 -20.97 1.61
CA ASN A 317 -6.49 -22.03 2.11
C ASN A 317 -7.80 -22.13 1.31
N GLU A 318 -8.36 -23.33 1.28
CA GLU A 318 -9.69 -23.57 0.70
C GLU A 318 -10.74 -22.66 1.35
N GLY A 319 -11.56 -22.02 0.52
CA GLY A 319 -12.67 -21.17 0.94
C GLY A 319 -12.33 -19.75 1.37
N GLU A 320 -11.05 -19.34 1.36
CA GLU A 320 -10.64 -17.97 1.68
C GLU A 320 -10.81 -17.01 0.50
N SER A 321 -10.42 -17.44 -0.71
CA SER A 321 -10.46 -16.61 -1.91
C SER A 321 -11.07 -17.34 -3.09
N TYR A 322 -11.71 -16.57 -3.97
CA TYR A 322 -12.39 -17.07 -5.15
C TYR A 322 -12.12 -16.17 -6.36
N VAL A 323 -12.04 -16.78 -7.53
CA VAL A 323 -11.96 -16.08 -8.81
C VAL A 323 -13.16 -16.47 -9.67
N PHE A 324 -13.79 -15.48 -10.29
CA PHE A 324 -14.82 -15.69 -11.30
C PHE A 324 -14.16 -15.65 -12.67
N SER A 325 -14.28 -16.75 -13.42
CA SER A 325 -13.85 -16.83 -14.82
C SER A 325 -14.70 -17.86 -15.55
N ASP A 326 -14.82 -17.74 -16.86
CA ASP A 326 -15.61 -18.67 -17.70
C ASP A 326 -17.08 -18.82 -17.24
N GLY A 327 -17.63 -17.78 -16.62
CA GLY A 327 -19.02 -17.76 -16.15
C GLY A 327 -19.29 -18.44 -14.80
N GLU A 328 -18.26 -18.87 -14.07
CA GLU A 328 -18.41 -19.52 -12.76
C GLU A 328 -17.37 -19.07 -11.72
N TRP A 329 -17.74 -19.17 -10.44
CA TRP A 329 -16.82 -18.98 -9.31
C TRP A 329 -16.00 -20.24 -9.05
N LYS A 330 -14.69 -20.07 -8.90
CA LYS A 330 -13.71 -21.13 -8.64
C LYS A 330 -12.91 -20.78 -7.39
N ASP A 331 -12.61 -21.77 -6.57
CA ASP A 331 -11.78 -21.60 -5.37
C ASP A 331 -10.33 -21.30 -5.79
N TRP A 332 -9.78 -20.19 -5.28
CA TRP A 332 -8.45 -19.73 -5.65
C TRP A 332 -7.35 -20.69 -5.20
N SER A 333 -7.54 -21.44 -4.10
CA SER A 333 -6.54 -22.43 -3.67
C SER A 333 -6.28 -23.48 -4.77
N ALA A 334 -7.34 -23.91 -5.46
CA ALA A 334 -7.25 -24.88 -6.55
C ALA A 334 -6.73 -24.23 -7.85
N GLU A 335 -7.19 -23.02 -8.19
CA GLU A 335 -6.71 -22.32 -9.40
C GLU A 335 -5.25 -21.90 -9.27
N ALA A 336 -4.83 -21.39 -8.12
CA ALA A 336 -3.44 -21.04 -7.83
C ALA A 336 -2.52 -22.25 -7.99
N CYS A 337 -2.94 -23.45 -7.55
CA CYS A 337 -2.18 -24.68 -7.81
C CYS A 337 -1.93 -24.91 -9.31
N ARG A 338 -2.95 -24.72 -10.16
CA ARG A 338 -2.80 -24.84 -11.62
C ARG A 338 -1.88 -23.78 -12.21
N VAL A 339 -1.92 -22.56 -11.68
CA VAL A 339 -0.98 -21.50 -12.07
C VAL A 339 0.45 -21.89 -11.69
N LYS A 340 0.68 -22.40 -10.47
CA LYS A 340 2.00 -22.87 -10.02
C LYS A 340 2.52 -24.07 -10.84
N GLU A 341 1.64 -24.96 -11.31
CA GLU A 341 2.01 -26.04 -12.25
C GLU A 341 2.48 -25.50 -13.61
N LYS A 342 1.84 -24.43 -14.10
CA LYS A 342 2.21 -23.77 -15.37
C LYS A 342 3.50 -22.95 -15.23
N TYR A 343 3.76 -22.39 -14.05
CA TYR A 343 4.94 -21.57 -13.75
C TYR A 343 5.71 -22.14 -12.55
N PRO A 344 6.51 -23.22 -12.75
CA PRO A 344 7.20 -23.89 -11.65
C PRO A 344 8.10 -22.96 -10.85
N GLY A 345 7.94 -22.98 -9.52
CA GLY A 345 8.71 -22.16 -8.58
C GLY A 345 8.13 -20.77 -8.30
N LEU A 346 6.99 -20.43 -8.92
CA LEU A 346 6.22 -19.25 -8.54
C LEU A 346 5.42 -19.55 -7.27
N GLU A 347 5.47 -18.65 -6.30
CA GLU A 347 4.57 -18.59 -5.16
C GLU A 347 3.56 -17.48 -5.39
N LEU A 348 2.33 -17.72 -4.94
CA LEU A 348 1.18 -16.83 -5.08
C LEU A 348 0.49 -16.71 -3.73
N ASP A 349 -0.18 -15.58 -3.53
CA ASP A 349 -0.98 -15.33 -2.35
C ASP A 349 -2.48 -15.16 -2.66
N ASN A 350 -3.29 -14.99 -1.62
CA ASN A 350 -4.68 -14.56 -1.75
C ASN A 350 -4.78 -13.16 -2.37
N PHE A 351 -5.96 -12.80 -2.86
CA PHE A 351 -6.18 -11.47 -3.44
C PHE A 351 -6.02 -10.38 -2.37
N SER A 352 -5.41 -9.24 -2.73
CA SER A 352 -5.26 -8.07 -1.87
C SER A 352 -6.58 -7.34 -1.68
N ILE A 353 -7.44 -7.97 -0.87
CA ILE A 353 -8.73 -7.47 -0.44
C ILE A 353 -8.73 -7.54 1.08
N LYS A 354 -9.08 -6.43 1.74
CA LYS A 354 -9.13 -6.35 3.20
C LYS A 354 -10.46 -5.76 3.66
N VAL A 355 -10.90 -6.13 4.87
CA VAL A 355 -12.09 -5.57 5.52
C VAL A 355 -11.66 -4.91 6.83
N PHE A 356 -12.11 -3.69 7.08
CA PHE A 356 -11.78 -2.94 8.29
C PHE A 356 -12.97 -2.94 9.26
N GLU A 357 -12.83 -3.66 10.36
CA GLU A 357 -13.76 -3.65 11.50
C GLU A 357 -13.29 -2.62 12.55
N VAL A 358 -14.17 -1.70 12.91
CA VAL A 358 -13.94 -0.69 13.95
C VAL A 358 -14.68 -1.12 15.21
N THR A 359 -13.95 -1.31 16.31
CA THR A 359 -14.54 -1.69 17.61
C THR A 359 -15.39 -0.55 18.17
N LYS A 360 -16.68 -0.80 18.44
CA LYS A 360 -17.54 0.19 19.12
C LYS A 360 -17.23 0.29 20.62
N MET A 361 -17.41 1.49 21.18
CA MET A 361 -17.59 1.69 22.61
C MET A 361 -18.64 0.72 23.15
N HIS A 362 -18.26 -0.09 24.14
CA HIS A 362 -19.21 -0.89 24.93
C HIS A 362 -20.14 0.04 25.72
N GLU A 363 -21.20 0.57 25.10
CA GLU A 363 -22.29 1.24 25.83
C GLU A 363 -22.99 0.30 26.84
N GLU A 364 -22.83 -1.02 26.68
CA GLU A 364 -23.43 -2.02 27.57
C GLU A 364 -22.86 -2.02 29.00
N THR A 365 -21.65 -1.48 29.23
CA THR A 365 -21.12 -1.35 30.60
C THR A 365 -21.77 -0.19 31.36
N ASN A 366 -22.14 0.91 30.69
CA ASN A 366 -22.78 2.05 31.36
C ASN A 366 -24.22 1.78 31.79
N HIS A 367 -24.96 0.90 31.10
CA HIS A 367 -26.32 0.53 31.51
C HIS A 367 -26.36 -0.47 32.66
N PHE A 368 -25.41 -1.40 32.75
CA PHE A 368 -25.32 -2.32 33.88
C PHE A 368 -24.89 -1.59 35.16
N TYR A 369 -23.90 -0.68 35.09
CA TYR A 369 -23.49 0.13 36.24
C TYR A 369 -24.56 1.14 36.67
N ASN A 370 -25.23 1.82 35.74
CA ASN A 370 -26.31 2.75 36.11
C ASN A 370 -27.54 2.03 36.67
N GLY A 371 -27.91 0.86 36.13
CA GLY A 371 -29.02 0.06 36.66
C GLY A 371 -28.76 -0.46 38.08
N VAL A 372 -27.54 -0.95 38.35
CA VAL A 372 -27.13 -1.43 39.68
C VAL A 372 -26.99 -0.26 40.67
N LEU A 373 -26.45 0.88 40.25
CA LEU A 373 -26.30 2.06 41.11
C LEU A 373 -27.67 2.65 41.49
N ILE A 374 -28.62 2.72 40.55
CA ILE A 374 -30.00 3.16 40.82
C ILE A 374 -30.69 2.17 41.77
N ALA A 375 -30.53 0.85 41.58
CA ALA A 375 -31.11 -0.15 42.48
C ALA A 375 -30.55 -0.04 43.91
N ILE A 376 -29.24 0.21 44.06
CA ILE A 376 -28.59 0.41 45.37
C ILE A 376 -29.09 1.70 46.03
N ILE A 377 -29.23 2.80 45.29
CA ILE A 377 -29.74 4.07 45.82
C ILE A 377 -31.20 3.91 46.28
N VAL A 378 -32.05 3.24 45.49
CA VAL A 378 -33.46 2.98 45.86
C VAL A 378 -33.55 2.11 47.11
N LEU A 379 -32.73 1.05 47.22
CA LEU A 379 -32.67 0.20 48.42
C LEU A 379 -32.18 0.97 49.66
N ALA A 380 -31.21 1.87 49.51
CA ALA A 380 -30.71 2.72 50.59
C ALA A 380 -31.78 3.72 51.06
N MET A 381 -32.53 4.35 50.13
CA MET A 381 -33.62 5.26 50.47
C MET A 381 -34.78 4.56 51.17
N ILE A 382 -35.16 3.35 50.72
CA ILE A 382 -36.18 2.52 51.40
C ILE A 382 -35.71 2.17 52.81
N SER A 383 -34.44 1.80 52.99
CA SER A 383 -33.88 1.47 54.31
C SER A 383 -33.88 2.68 55.27
N MET A 384 -33.59 3.89 54.77
CA MET A 384 -33.68 5.12 55.58
C MET A 384 -35.12 5.48 55.96
N LEU A 385 -36.10 5.22 55.09
CA LEU A 385 -37.52 5.42 55.37
C LEU A 385 -38.05 4.46 56.47
N PHE A 386 -37.52 3.24 56.54
CA PHE A 386 -37.85 2.30 57.62
C PHE A 386 -37.16 2.62 58.94
N LEU A 387 -35.96 3.21 58.92
CA LEU A 387 -35.24 3.67 60.11
C LEU A 387 -35.90 4.89 60.78
N HIS A 388 -36.56 5.77 60.01
CA HIS A 388 -37.28 6.93 60.55
C HIS A 388 -38.69 6.62 61.11
N ARG A 389 -39.20 5.39 60.99
CA ARG A 389 -40.47 4.96 61.61
C ARG A 389 -40.31 4.19 62.93
N ARG A 390 -39.09 4.07 63.46
CA ARG A 390 -38.79 3.43 64.75
C ARG A 390 -37.93 4.30 65.70
N ALA A 391 -38.09 5.62 65.62
CA ALA A 391 -37.58 6.56 66.62
C ALA A 391 -38.75 7.29 67.28
#